data_AF-A0A2W7BVH9-F1
#
_entry.id   AF-A0A2W7BVH9-F1
#
_cell.length_a   1.000
_cell.length_b   1.000
_cell.length_c   1.000
_cell.angle_alpha   90.00
_cell.angle_beta   90.00
_cell.angle_gamma   90.00
#
_symmetry.space_group_name_H-M   'P 1'
#
loop_
_entity.id
_entity.type
_entity.pdbx_description
1 polymer ?
#
loop_
_entity_poly.entity_id
_entity_poly.type
_entity_poly.pdbx_seq_one_letter_code
_entity_poly.pdbx_strand_id
1 'polypeptide(L)'
;MMTVEGDPVAFLQGFELPAGTKIAIVSKNSELVRKIQRASSTRFGTVREVAARHVHKVRTPVVNRDAFKPDARSQALLDGVRIAQEDLHQAGGAYDLEQVRTLMQGVSRQAIDKRVQEGSLLAVPGPSNRRSYPTLQFTRNGAVVAGLKTVRVALPTSNPWTVLNFLAQPDDRLDGRRPIDVLKEGNIDLVVDAARRMGTQGA
;
A
#
# COMPACT_ATOMS: atom_id res chain seq x y z
N MET A 1 40.46 32.50 -10.82
CA MET A 1 40.58 31.49 -9.75
C MET A 1 41.09 30.23 -10.42
N MET A 2 42.33 29.83 -10.13
CA MET A 2 42.87 28.57 -10.63
C MET A 2 42.70 27.52 -9.53
N THR A 3 42.25 26.32 -9.89
CA THR A 3 42.16 25.19 -8.95
C THR A 3 43.34 24.27 -9.27
N VAL A 4 44.20 24.06 -8.28
CA VAL A 4 45.34 23.14 -8.39
C VAL A 4 44.90 21.80 -7.81
N GLU A 5 45.03 20.73 -8.58
CA GLU A 5 44.88 19.36 -8.09
C GLU A 5 46.24 18.86 -7.58
N GLY A 6 46.29 18.34 -6.35
CA GLY A 6 47.54 17.90 -5.69
C GLY A 6 48.02 18.84 -4.58
N ASP A 7 49.31 18.82 -4.25
CA ASP A 7 49.89 19.65 -3.19
C ASP A 7 50.13 21.10 -3.67
N PRO A 8 49.36 22.09 -3.18
CA PRO A 8 49.49 23.48 -3.60
C PRO A 8 50.81 24.13 -3.13
N VAL A 9 51.47 23.61 -2.09
CA VAL A 9 52.72 24.18 -1.59
C VAL A 9 53.88 23.85 -2.52
N ALA A 10 53.99 22.59 -2.95
CA ALA A 10 54.96 22.16 -3.95
C ALA A 10 54.77 22.89 -5.28
N PHE A 11 53.52 23.13 -5.68
CA PHE A 11 53.21 23.87 -6.90
C PHE A 11 53.73 25.32 -6.86
N LEU A 12 53.61 26.01 -5.72
CA LEU A 12 54.02 27.41 -5.59
C LEU A 12 55.53 27.60 -5.47
N GLN A 13 56.29 26.57 -5.07
CA GLN A 13 57.76 26.66 -4.94
C GLN A 13 58.47 26.93 -6.28
N GLY A 14 57.86 26.61 -7.42
CA GLY A 14 58.41 26.87 -8.74
C GLY A 14 58.18 28.29 -9.28
N PHE A 15 57.51 29.17 -8.53
CA PHE A 15 57.16 30.52 -8.96
C PHE A 15 57.79 31.57 -8.04
N GLU A 16 58.57 32.49 -8.62
CA GLU A 16 59.00 33.70 -7.92
C GLU A 16 57.83 34.70 -7.88
N LEU A 17 57.18 34.81 -6.73
CA LEU A 17 56.06 35.73 -6.54
C LEU A 17 56.59 37.15 -6.25
N PRO A 18 56.25 38.17 -7.06
CA PRO A 18 56.67 39.54 -6.82
C PRO A 18 56.17 40.09 -5.49
N ALA A 19 56.91 41.05 -4.91
CA ALA A 19 56.50 41.76 -3.70
C ALA A 19 55.13 42.43 -3.91
N GLY A 20 54.18 42.18 -2.99
CA GLY A 20 52.81 42.68 -3.06
C GLY A 20 51.77 41.68 -3.62
N THR A 21 52.20 40.47 -4.01
CA THR A 21 51.28 39.41 -4.44
C THR A 21 50.32 38.99 -3.32
N LYS A 22 49.02 38.95 -3.63
CA LYS A 22 47.97 38.49 -2.70
C LYS A 22 47.55 37.07 -3.05
N ILE A 23 47.65 36.15 -2.09
CA ILE A 23 47.27 34.74 -2.24
C ILE A 23 45.98 34.48 -1.45
N ALA A 24 45.01 33.80 -2.07
CA ALA A 24 43.79 33.36 -1.41
C ALA A 24 43.78 31.82 -1.31
N ILE A 25 43.63 31.30 -0.10
CA ILE A 25 43.51 29.86 0.17
C ILE A 25 42.05 29.54 0.45
N VAL A 26 41.46 28.62 -0.31
CA VAL A 26 40.08 28.16 -0.12
C VAL A 26 40.10 26.69 0.26
N SER A 27 39.62 26.38 1.47
CA SER A 27 39.56 25.00 1.98
C SER A 27 38.16 24.69 2.51
N LYS A 28 37.68 23.47 2.26
CA LYS A 28 36.44 22.93 2.85
C LYS A 28 36.67 22.32 4.24
N ASN A 29 37.93 22.18 4.69
CA ASN A 29 38.28 21.61 5.98
C ASN A 29 38.38 22.71 7.05
N SER A 30 37.38 22.80 7.93
CA SER A 30 37.25 23.83 8.96
C SER A 30 38.31 23.77 10.08
N GLU A 31 38.97 22.63 10.28
CA GLU A 31 40.06 22.52 11.26
C GLU A 31 41.35 23.14 10.74
N LEU A 32 41.63 22.97 9.45
CA LEU A 32 42.80 23.52 8.78
C LEU A 32 42.75 25.05 8.76
N VAL A 33 41.56 25.61 8.47
CA VAL A 33 41.29 27.05 8.57
C VAL A 33 41.54 27.57 9.99
N ARG A 34 41.06 26.86 11.02
CA ARG A 34 41.25 27.24 12.42
C ARG A 34 42.71 27.16 12.87
N LYS A 35 43.49 26.17 12.42
CA LYS A 35 44.92 26.06 12.72
C LYS A 35 45.73 27.20 12.10
N ILE A 36 45.48 27.53 10.83
CA ILE A 36 46.15 28.64 10.13
C ILE A 36 45.84 29.97 10.84
N GLN A 37 44.60 30.19 11.26
CA GLN A 37 44.20 31.40 11.99
C GLN A 37 44.90 31.54 13.35
N ARG A 38 45.14 30.43 14.07
CA ARG A 38 45.82 30.45 15.38
C ARG A 38 47.34 30.61 15.28
N ALA A 39 47.96 30.07 14.22
CA ALA A 39 49.41 30.00 14.09
C ALA A 39 50.08 31.33 13.71
N SER A 40 49.34 32.32 13.20
CA SER A 40 49.95 33.60 12.83
C SER A 40 48.93 34.74 12.76
N SER A 41 48.65 35.35 13.91
CA SER A 41 47.94 36.64 13.99
C SER A 41 48.77 37.83 13.48
N THR A 42 50.08 37.65 13.25
CA THR A 42 51.01 38.76 12.95
C THR A 42 51.57 38.77 11.51
N ARG A 43 51.35 37.72 10.69
CA ARG A 43 51.89 37.65 9.31
C ARG A 43 50.86 37.73 8.19
N PHE A 44 49.56 37.84 8.50
CA PHE A 44 48.49 37.85 7.48
C PHE A 44 47.46 38.96 7.76
N GLY A 45 47.09 39.70 6.72
CA GLY A 45 46.27 40.91 6.85
C GLY A 45 44.78 40.67 7.11
N THR A 46 44.16 39.58 6.62
CA THR A 46 42.73 39.28 6.87
C THR A 46 42.39 37.84 6.54
N VAL A 47 41.67 37.14 7.43
CA VAL A 47 41.04 35.84 7.18
C VAL A 47 39.54 36.06 7.05
N ARG A 48 38.92 35.66 5.94
CA ARG A 48 37.47 35.72 5.72
C ARG A 48 36.91 34.34 5.40
N GLU A 49 35.94 33.89 6.19
CA GLU A 49 35.16 32.71 5.90
C GLU A 49 34.11 33.05 4.83
N VAL A 50 34.12 32.33 3.70
CA VAL A 50 33.14 32.51 2.62
C VAL A 50 32.36 31.22 2.48
N ALA A 51 31.16 31.18 3.06
CA ALA A 51 30.22 30.10 2.83
C ALA A 51 29.64 30.24 1.40
N ALA A 52 30.04 29.36 0.49
CA ALA A 52 29.43 29.29 -0.83
C ALA A 52 27.96 28.88 -0.68
N ARG A 53 27.04 29.85 -0.78
CA ARG A 53 25.61 29.57 -0.95
C ARG A 53 25.44 28.83 -2.28
N HIS A 54 25.29 27.51 -2.21
CA HIS A 54 24.76 26.74 -3.32
C HIS A 54 23.35 27.25 -3.60
N VAL A 55 23.18 28.01 -4.68
CA VAL A 55 21.85 28.31 -5.21
C VAL A 55 21.36 27.00 -5.84
N HIS A 56 20.65 26.19 -5.07
CA HIS A 56 19.86 25.12 -5.64
C HIS A 56 18.85 25.78 -6.59
N LYS A 57 19.04 25.55 -7.89
CA LYS A 57 18.07 25.93 -8.92
C LYS A 57 16.83 25.08 -8.63
N VAL A 58 15.90 25.64 -7.85
CA VAL A 58 14.62 25.00 -7.54
C VAL A 58 13.90 24.85 -8.86
N ARG A 59 14.00 23.66 -9.47
CA ARG A 59 13.09 23.26 -10.54
C ARG A 59 11.75 23.06 -9.83
N THR A 60 10.86 24.03 -9.93
CA THR A 60 9.47 23.83 -9.50
C THR A 60 8.96 22.60 -10.25
N PRO A 61 8.62 21.49 -9.56
CA PRO A 61 8.09 20.34 -10.25
C PRO A 61 6.77 20.77 -10.88
N VAL A 62 6.71 20.76 -12.21
CA VAL A 62 5.46 20.92 -12.93
C VAL A 62 4.69 19.62 -12.72
N VAL A 63 3.91 19.57 -11.65
CA VAL A 63 3.08 18.41 -11.32
C VAL A 63 1.89 18.42 -12.26
N ASN A 64 1.89 17.50 -13.23
CA ASN A 64 0.74 17.29 -14.10
C ASN A 64 -0.41 16.70 -13.27
N ARG A 65 -1.40 17.53 -12.91
CA ARG A 65 -2.56 17.12 -12.11
C ARG A 65 -3.42 16.05 -12.78
N ASP A 66 -3.46 15.99 -14.10
CA ASP A 66 -4.24 14.99 -14.83
C ASP A 66 -3.65 13.58 -14.69
N ALA A 67 -2.34 13.45 -14.45
CA ALA A 67 -1.69 12.17 -14.18
C ALA A 67 -2.16 11.51 -12.87
N PHE A 68 -2.82 12.27 -11.99
CA PHE A 68 -3.34 11.78 -10.70
C PHE A 68 -4.85 11.51 -10.74
N LYS A 69 -5.51 11.74 -11.88
CA LYS A 69 -6.93 11.38 -12.05
C LYS A 69 -7.02 9.87 -12.30
N PRO A 70 -7.90 9.15 -11.57
CA PRO A 70 -8.13 7.74 -11.85
C PRO A 70 -8.75 7.58 -13.24
N ASP A 71 -8.22 6.64 -14.01
CA ASP A 71 -8.78 6.24 -15.30
C ASP A 71 -10.14 5.52 -15.14
N ALA A 72 -10.85 5.31 -16.25
CA ALA A 72 -12.18 4.68 -16.23
C ALA A 72 -12.17 3.30 -15.55
N ARG A 73 -11.08 2.52 -15.71
CA ARG A 73 -10.91 1.21 -15.07
C ARG A 73 -10.77 1.34 -13.56
N SER A 74 -9.93 2.26 -13.09
CA SER A 74 -9.74 2.52 -11.66
C SER A 74 -11.01 3.06 -11.01
N GLN A 75 -11.79 3.87 -11.72
CA GLN A 75 -13.10 4.33 -11.26
C GLN A 75 -14.09 3.17 -11.12
N ALA A 76 -14.21 2.30 -12.13
CA ALA A 76 -15.07 1.12 -12.06
C ALA A 76 -14.69 0.18 -10.89
N LEU A 77 -13.40 0.05 -10.57
CA LEU A 77 -12.96 -0.70 -9.41
C LEU A 77 -13.42 -0.06 -8.08
N LEU A 78 -13.30 1.26 -7.95
CA LEU A 78 -13.77 1.99 -6.76
C LEU A 78 -15.29 1.87 -6.59
N ASP A 79 -16.03 1.97 -7.69
CA ASP A 79 -17.48 1.81 -7.68
C ASP A 79 -17.88 0.39 -7.31
N GLY A 80 -17.18 -0.62 -7.84
CA GLY A 80 -17.38 -2.02 -7.47
C GLY A 80 -17.14 -2.28 -5.98
N VAL A 81 -16.12 -1.66 -5.38
CA VAL A 81 -15.89 -1.74 -3.92
C VAL A 81 -17.04 -1.09 -3.15
N ARG A 82 -17.53 0.08 -3.59
CA ARG A 82 -18.63 0.79 -2.91
C ARG A 82 -19.93 -0.01 -2.97
N ILE A 83 -20.26 -0.58 -4.13
CA ILE A 83 -21.43 -1.45 -4.32
C ILE A 83 -21.34 -2.65 -3.38
N ALA A 84 -20.18 -3.33 -3.34
CA ALA A 84 -20.01 -4.50 -2.50
C ALA A 84 -20.06 -4.18 -0.99
N GLN A 85 -19.65 -2.97 -0.58
CA GLN A 85 -19.82 -2.50 0.80
C GLN A 85 -21.29 -2.24 1.15
N GLU A 86 -22.07 -1.68 0.22
CA GLU A 86 -23.52 -1.49 0.42
C GLU A 86 -24.23 -2.86 0.45
N ASP A 87 -23.90 -3.77 -0.46
CA ASP A 87 -24.42 -5.14 -0.45
C ASP A 87 -24.11 -5.84 0.88
N LEU A 88 -22.89 -5.65 1.43
CA LEU A 88 -22.52 -6.16 2.74
C LEU A 88 -23.41 -5.60 3.84
N HIS A 89 -23.67 -4.29 3.82
CA HIS A 89 -24.54 -3.63 4.78
C HIS A 89 -25.98 -4.18 4.70
N GLN A 90 -26.55 -4.26 3.50
CA GLN A 90 -27.89 -4.82 3.26
C GLN A 90 -28.00 -6.30 3.63
N ALA A 91 -26.91 -7.06 3.51
CA ALA A 91 -26.84 -8.47 3.90
C ALA A 91 -26.67 -8.71 5.42
N GLY A 92 -26.72 -7.64 6.24
CA GLY A 92 -26.60 -7.73 7.70
C GLY A 92 -25.21 -7.47 8.24
N GLY A 93 -24.33 -6.84 7.46
CA GLY A 93 -23.00 -6.39 7.88
C GLY A 93 -21.96 -7.51 7.98
N ALA A 94 -20.95 -7.28 8.81
CA ALA A 94 -19.85 -8.21 9.05
C ALA A 94 -19.43 -8.23 10.52
N TYR A 95 -18.97 -9.39 10.97
CA TYR A 95 -18.25 -9.55 12.23
C TYR A 95 -16.78 -9.19 12.09
N ASP A 96 -16.16 -8.75 13.18
CA ASP A 96 -14.70 -8.73 13.32
C ASP A 96 -14.16 -10.11 13.76
N LEU A 97 -12.83 -10.23 13.81
CA LEU A 97 -12.16 -11.47 14.20
C LEU A 97 -12.55 -11.94 15.62
N GLU A 98 -12.65 -11.04 16.60
CA GLU A 98 -12.95 -11.43 17.98
C GLU A 98 -14.41 -11.84 18.12
N GLN A 99 -15.33 -11.18 17.41
CA GLN A 99 -16.73 -11.58 17.32
C GLN A 99 -16.89 -12.95 16.69
N VAL A 100 -16.16 -13.27 15.61
CA VAL A 100 -16.17 -14.62 15.00
C VAL A 100 -15.64 -15.66 15.98
N ARG A 101 -14.58 -15.35 16.74
CA ARG A 101 -14.06 -16.27 17.77
C ARG A 101 -15.12 -16.56 18.83
N THR A 102 -15.81 -15.54 19.32
CA THR A 102 -16.91 -15.71 20.27
C THR A 102 -18.04 -16.54 19.68
N LEU A 103 -18.47 -16.22 18.46
CA LEU A 103 -19.54 -16.93 17.75
C LEU A 103 -19.22 -18.42 17.56
N MET A 104 -17.96 -18.73 17.26
CA MET A 104 -17.46 -20.09 17.04
C MET A 104 -16.91 -20.73 18.32
N GLN A 105 -17.35 -20.31 19.51
CA GLN A 105 -17.02 -20.92 20.80
C GLN A 105 -15.51 -20.95 21.12
N GLY A 106 -14.81 -19.86 20.85
CA GLY A 106 -13.41 -19.67 21.25
C GLY A 106 -12.37 -20.25 20.30
N VAL A 107 -12.74 -20.60 19.06
CA VAL A 107 -11.81 -21.07 18.03
C VAL A 107 -10.60 -20.11 17.90
N SER A 108 -9.40 -20.68 17.70
CA SER A 108 -8.17 -19.90 17.61
C SER A 108 -8.13 -19.05 16.34
N ARG A 109 -7.39 -17.93 16.39
CA ARG A 109 -7.14 -17.08 15.21
C ARG A 109 -6.55 -17.88 14.05
N GLN A 110 -5.59 -18.76 14.32
CA GLN A 110 -4.95 -19.62 13.33
C GLN A 110 -5.95 -20.59 12.66
N ALA A 111 -6.91 -21.12 13.42
CA ALA A 111 -7.95 -21.99 12.87
C ALA A 111 -8.93 -21.20 12.00
N ILE A 112 -9.28 -19.96 12.38
CA ILE A 112 -10.06 -19.06 11.52
C ILE A 112 -9.30 -18.75 10.23
N ASP A 113 -8.01 -18.40 10.34
CA ASP A 113 -7.18 -18.09 9.17
C ASP A 113 -7.06 -19.29 8.22
N LYS A 114 -6.92 -20.51 8.76
CA LYS A 114 -6.93 -21.75 7.98
C LYS A 114 -8.25 -21.92 7.22
N ARG A 115 -9.39 -21.65 7.87
CA ARG A 115 -10.72 -21.72 7.23
C ARG A 115 -10.88 -20.69 6.11
N VAL A 116 -10.36 -19.48 6.31
CA VAL A 116 -10.32 -18.45 5.27
C VAL A 116 -9.47 -18.91 4.09
N GLN A 117 -8.28 -19.43 4.36
CA GLN A 117 -7.34 -19.88 3.33
C GLN A 117 -7.90 -21.03 2.50
N GLU A 118 -8.57 -22.00 3.12
CA GLU A 118 -9.18 -23.12 2.39
C GLU A 118 -10.54 -22.77 1.76
N GLY A 119 -11.05 -21.55 1.97
CA GLY A 119 -12.32 -21.08 1.43
C GLY A 119 -13.57 -21.57 2.17
N SER A 120 -13.42 -22.24 3.33
CA SER A 120 -14.54 -22.65 4.18
C SER A 120 -15.09 -21.50 5.04
N LEU A 121 -14.44 -20.33 5.01
CA LEU A 121 -14.90 -19.08 5.60
C LEU A 121 -14.57 -17.92 4.66
N LEU A 122 -15.49 -16.98 4.46
CA LEU A 122 -15.30 -15.77 3.68
C LEU A 122 -14.83 -14.63 4.60
N ALA A 123 -13.71 -14.01 4.23
CA ALA A 123 -13.27 -12.74 4.79
C ALA A 123 -13.14 -11.72 3.65
N VAL A 124 -13.65 -10.51 3.88
CA VAL A 124 -13.51 -9.36 3.00
C VAL A 124 -12.60 -8.30 3.66
N PRO A 125 -11.92 -7.45 2.88
CA PRO A 125 -11.22 -6.29 3.42
C PRO A 125 -12.21 -5.34 4.11
N GLY A 126 -11.96 -5.03 5.38
CA GLY A 126 -12.76 -4.15 6.22
C GLY A 126 -12.03 -2.87 6.62
N PRO A 127 -12.61 -2.10 7.56
CA PRO A 127 -12.01 -0.87 8.07
C PRO A 127 -10.58 -1.06 8.55
N SER A 128 -9.72 -0.07 8.28
CA SER A 128 -8.30 -0.11 8.65
C SER A 128 -7.55 -1.34 8.11
N ASN A 129 -7.97 -1.85 6.94
CA ASN A 129 -7.41 -3.03 6.28
C ASN A 129 -7.47 -4.31 7.14
N ARG A 130 -8.39 -4.36 8.12
CA ARG A 130 -8.64 -5.55 8.94
C ARG A 130 -9.62 -6.47 8.23
N ARG A 131 -9.54 -7.78 8.49
CA ARG A 131 -10.50 -8.74 7.96
C ARG A 131 -11.87 -8.52 8.61
N SER A 132 -12.89 -8.48 7.77
CA SER A 132 -14.30 -8.51 8.15
C SER A 132 -14.94 -9.77 7.62
N TYR A 133 -15.85 -10.36 8.39
CA TYR A 133 -16.47 -11.65 8.11
C TYR A 133 -17.98 -11.45 7.90
N PRO A 134 -18.47 -11.43 6.65
CA PRO A 134 -19.88 -11.19 6.35
C PRO A 134 -20.82 -12.07 7.18
N THR A 135 -21.83 -11.48 7.82
CA THR A 135 -22.70 -12.21 8.77
C THR A 135 -23.56 -13.27 8.08
N LEU A 136 -23.90 -13.06 6.80
CA LEU A 136 -24.71 -13.97 5.97
C LEU A 136 -24.18 -15.41 5.93
N GLN A 137 -22.87 -15.60 6.11
CA GLN A 137 -22.21 -16.90 6.03
C GLN A 137 -22.38 -17.76 7.28
N PHE A 138 -22.98 -17.20 8.33
CA PHE A 138 -23.26 -17.89 9.57
C PHE A 138 -24.76 -18.22 9.70
N THR A 139 -25.05 -19.37 10.29
CA THR A 139 -26.40 -19.77 10.67
C THR A 139 -26.77 -19.17 12.03
N ARG A 140 -28.05 -19.21 12.41
CA ARG A 140 -28.53 -18.63 13.68
C ARG A 140 -27.89 -19.23 14.93
N ASN A 141 -27.40 -20.47 14.86
CA ASN A 141 -26.69 -21.15 15.94
C ASN A 141 -25.16 -20.85 15.94
N GLY A 142 -24.69 -19.94 15.09
CA GLY A 142 -23.28 -19.54 15.01
C GLY A 142 -22.38 -20.49 14.23
N ALA A 143 -22.93 -21.55 13.62
CA ALA A 143 -22.18 -22.39 12.69
C ALA A 143 -21.98 -21.69 11.34
N VAL A 144 -20.97 -22.14 10.59
CA VAL A 144 -20.75 -21.65 9.22
C VAL A 144 -21.64 -22.43 8.26
N VAL A 145 -22.26 -21.74 7.31
CA VAL A 145 -23.09 -22.35 6.27
C VAL A 145 -22.28 -23.39 5.49
N ALA A 146 -22.84 -24.58 5.31
CA ALA A 146 -22.19 -25.66 4.59
C ALA A 146 -22.02 -25.34 3.10
N GLY A 147 -21.04 -25.95 2.44
CA GLY A 147 -20.84 -25.82 0.99
C GLY A 147 -20.06 -24.58 0.54
N LEU A 148 -19.74 -23.62 1.41
CA LEU A 148 -18.96 -22.42 1.05
C LEU A 148 -17.63 -22.75 0.36
N LYS A 149 -16.92 -23.76 0.85
CA LYS A 149 -15.66 -24.23 0.25
C LYS A 149 -15.87 -24.73 -1.18
N THR A 150 -16.90 -25.54 -1.40
CA THR A 150 -17.21 -26.10 -2.72
C THR A 150 -17.63 -25.01 -3.71
N VAL A 151 -18.47 -24.07 -3.25
CA VAL A 151 -18.88 -22.90 -4.05
C VAL A 151 -17.68 -22.01 -4.39
N ARG A 152 -16.79 -21.77 -3.42
CA ARG A 152 -15.56 -20.99 -3.65
C ARG A 152 -14.71 -21.58 -4.77
N VAL A 153 -14.54 -22.90 -4.80
CA VAL A 153 -13.77 -23.61 -5.84
C VAL A 153 -14.46 -23.55 -7.20
N ALA A 154 -15.79 -23.50 -7.23
CA ALA A 154 -16.59 -23.46 -8.45
C ALA A 154 -16.61 -22.08 -9.13
N LEU A 155 -16.38 -21.00 -8.37
CA LEU A 155 -16.37 -19.64 -8.91
C LEU A 155 -15.09 -19.40 -9.74
N PRO A 156 -15.17 -18.63 -10.85
CA PRO A 156 -14.03 -18.31 -11.71
C PRO A 156 -13.06 -17.30 -11.08
N THR A 157 -13.33 -16.82 -9.87
CA THR A 157 -12.55 -15.78 -9.19
C THR A 157 -12.42 -16.06 -7.71
N SER A 158 -11.25 -15.73 -7.16
CA SER A 158 -10.99 -15.74 -5.73
C SER A 158 -11.21 -14.38 -5.07
N ASN A 159 -11.61 -13.34 -5.83
CA ASN A 159 -11.84 -12.00 -5.28
C ASN A 159 -12.95 -12.06 -4.20
N PRO A 160 -12.65 -11.68 -2.95
CA PRO A 160 -13.58 -11.84 -1.84
C PRO A 160 -14.85 -11.00 -2.00
N TRP A 161 -14.78 -9.83 -2.65
CA TRP A 161 -15.95 -8.99 -2.94
C TRP A 161 -16.84 -9.61 -4.00
N THR A 162 -16.27 -10.17 -5.08
CA THR A 162 -17.08 -10.86 -6.11
C THR A 162 -17.81 -12.08 -5.53
N VAL A 163 -17.15 -12.82 -4.64
CA VAL A 163 -17.79 -13.96 -3.97
C VAL A 163 -18.87 -13.51 -2.98
N LEU A 164 -18.65 -12.40 -2.27
CA LEU A 164 -19.69 -11.81 -1.43
C LEU A 164 -20.93 -11.46 -2.27
N ASN A 165 -20.74 -10.73 -3.38
CA ASN A 165 -21.84 -10.28 -4.22
C ASN A 165 -22.63 -11.47 -4.77
N PHE A 166 -21.94 -12.50 -5.28
CA PHE A 166 -22.59 -13.74 -5.70
C PHE A 166 -23.46 -14.33 -4.58
N LEU A 167 -22.93 -14.45 -3.36
CA LEU A 167 -23.68 -15.03 -2.24
C LEU A 167 -24.86 -14.16 -1.78
N ALA A 168 -24.75 -12.84 -1.87
CA ALA A 168 -25.68 -11.88 -1.30
C ALA A 168 -26.77 -11.41 -2.27
N GLN A 169 -26.58 -11.53 -3.58
CA GLN A 169 -27.52 -11.05 -4.59
C GLN A 169 -28.40 -12.18 -5.13
N PRO A 170 -29.65 -11.88 -5.54
CA PRO A 170 -30.48 -12.80 -6.32
C PRO A 170 -29.74 -13.34 -7.55
N ASP A 171 -29.84 -14.64 -7.82
CA ASP A 171 -29.34 -15.26 -9.05
C ASP A 171 -30.50 -15.89 -9.83
N ASP A 172 -30.69 -15.49 -11.09
CA ASP A 172 -31.73 -16.03 -11.98
C ASP A 172 -31.58 -17.54 -12.19
N ARG A 173 -30.36 -18.09 -12.08
CA ARG A 173 -30.10 -19.54 -12.15
C ARG A 173 -30.66 -20.30 -10.95
N LEU A 174 -31.01 -19.59 -9.88
CA LEU A 174 -31.59 -20.09 -8.65
C LEU A 174 -33.00 -19.52 -8.44
N ASP A 175 -33.73 -19.26 -9.52
CA ASP A 175 -35.10 -18.72 -9.50
C ASP A 175 -35.21 -17.36 -8.76
N GLY A 176 -34.19 -16.49 -8.92
CA GLY A 176 -34.14 -15.18 -8.28
C GLY A 176 -33.85 -15.25 -6.77
N ARG A 177 -33.43 -16.41 -6.27
CA ARG A 177 -33.05 -16.59 -4.87
C ARG A 177 -31.58 -16.26 -4.66
N ARG A 178 -31.24 -15.80 -3.46
CA ARG A 178 -29.83 -15.58 -3.09
C ARG A 178 -29.13 -16.93 -2.89
N PRO A 179 -27.94 -17.15 -3.47
CA PRO A 179 -27.18 -18.37 -3.25
C PRO A 179 -26.97 -18.74 -1.79
N ILE A 180 -26.78 -17.76 -0.89
CA ILE A 180 -26.61 -18.05 0.53
C ILE A 180 -27.84 -18.65 1.19
N ASP A 181 -29.05 -18.27 0.75
CA ASP A 181 -30.30 -18.81 1.31
C ASP A 181 -30.52 -20.25 0.82
N VAL A 182 -30.18 -20.53 -0.45
CA VAL A 182 -30.21 -21.87 -1.02
C VAL A 182 -29.19 -22.79 -0.32
N LEU A 183 -27.99 -22.28 0.00
CA LEU A 183 -27.01 -23.02 0.81
C LEU A 183 -27.52 -23.32 2.23
N LYS A 184 -28.25 -22.39 2.85
CA LYS A 184 -28.84 -22.60 4.19
C LYS A 184 -29.90 -23.69 4.21
N GLU A 185 -30.53 -24.00 3.07
CA GLU A 185 -31.45 -25.12 2.90
C GLU A 185 -30.74 -26.45 2.63
N GLY A 186 -29.41 -26.44 2.47
CA GLY A 186 -28.60 -27.63 2.18
C GLY A 186 -28.50 -27.97 0.69
N ASN A 187 -29.05 -27.14 -0.20
CA ASN A 187 -29.03 -27.35 -1.66
C ASN A 187 -27.69 -26.93 -2.28
N ILE A 188 -26.60 -27.57 -1.86
CA ILE A 188 -25.22 -27.17 -2.24
C ILE A 188 -24.97 -27.32 -3.74
N ASP A 189 -25.41 -28.43 -4.34
CA ASP A 189 -25.11 -28.74 -5.74
C ASP A 189 -25.72 -27.71 -6.71
N LEU A 190 -26.96 -27.25 -6.42
CA LEU A 190 -27.61 -26.18 -7.20
C LEU A 190 -26.77 -24.90 -7.22
N VAL A 191 -26.24 -24.51 -6.06
CA VAL A 191 -25.43 -23.29 -5.95
C VAL A 191 -24.07 -23.45 -6.62
N VAL A 192 -23.47 -24.64 -6.55
CA VAL A 192 -22.22 -24.96 -7.25
C VAL A 192 -22.40 -24.87 -8.77
N ASP A 193 -23.52 -25.36 -9.30
CA ASP A 193 -23.80 -25.28 -10.72
C ASP A 193 -24.08 -23.84 -11.18
N ALA A 194 -24.78 -23.04 -10.36
CA ALA A 194 -24.93 -21.60 -10.62
C ALA A 194 -23.56 -20.89 -10.65
N ALA A 195 -22.70 -21.16 -9.66
CA ALA A 195 -21.36 -20.59 -9.56
C ALA A 195 -20.48 -20.89 -10.80
N ARG A 196 -20.51 -22.13 -11.30
CA ARG A 196 -19.78 -22.52 -12.53
C ARG A 196 -20.23 -21.72 -13.75
N ARG A 197 -21.53 -21.45 -13.87
CA ARG A 197 -22.16 -20.73 -14.99
C ARG A 197 -22.03 -19.21 -14.88
N MET A 198 -21.53 -18.68 -13.78
CA MET A 198 -21.23 -17.25 -13.66
C MET A 198 -20.06 -16.86 -14.59
N GLY A 199 -19.08 -17.75 -14.78
CA GLY A 199 -17.92 -17.52 -15.64
C GLY A 199 -18.23 -17.49 -17.14
N THR A 200 -19.40 -17.97 -17.57
CA THR A 200 -19.77 -18.06 -18.99
C THR A 200 -20.54 -16.86 -19.52
N GLN A 201 -20.96 -15.91 -18.67
CA GLN A 201 -21.73 -14.72 -19.08
C GLN A 201 -20.91 -13.42 -19.15
N GLY A 202 -19.59 -13.49 -18.91
CA GLY A 202 -18.70 -12.31 -18.89
C GLY A 202 -17.68 -12.24 -20.02
N ALA A 203 -17.81 -13.03 -21.09
CA ALA A 203 -16.91 -13.06 -22.24
C ALA A 203 -17.57 -12.45 -23.49
#